data_AF-A0A8S9RB91-F1
#
_entry.id   AF-A0A8S9RB91-F1
#
_cell.length_a   1.000
_cell.length_b   1.000
_cell.length_c   1.000
_cell.angle_alpha   90.00
_cell.angle_beta   90.00
_cell.angle_gamma   90.00
#
_symmetry.space_group_name_H-M   'P 1'
#
loop_
_entity.id
_entity.type
_entity.pdbx_description
1 polymer ?
#
loop_
_entity_poly.entity_id
_entity_poly.type
_entity_poly.pdbx_seq_one_letter_code
_entity_poly.pdbx_strand_id
1 'polypeptide(L)' 'MELALSLEKLVNEKLLNVHSVASKNDDVQLADFIESEFLNEQVEAIKKISEYVAQLRRLGKGHGTWHFDQGLLEAAAA' A
#
# COMPACT_ATOMS: atom_id res chain seq x y z
N MET A 1 2.55 10.99 5.25
CA MET A 1 2.20 9.98 4.22
C MET A 1 3.37 9.34 3.53
N GLU A 2 4.47 10.05 3.29
CA GLU A 2 5.65 9.44 2.63
C GLU A 2 6.22 8.24 3.40
N LEU A 3 6.29 8.31 4.74
CA LEU A 3 6.73 7.17 5.56
C LEU A 3 5.82 5.94 5.39
N ALA A 4 4.49 6.13 5.36
CA ALA A 4 3.56 5.03 5.13
C ALA A 4 3.78 4.39 3.76
N LEU A 5 3.98 5.20 2.70
CA LEU A 5 4.30 4.69 1.37
C LEU A 5 5.59 3.87 1.35
N SER A 6 6.63 4.34 2.06
CA SER A 6 7.89 3.60 2.18
C SER A 6 7.70 2.26 2.91
N LEU A 7 6.87 2.24 3.95
CA LEU A 7 6.55 1.01 4.68
C LEU A 7 5.75 0.03 3.81
N GLU A 8 4.75 0.48 3.07
CA GLU A 8 4.01 -0.41 2.15
C GLU A 8 4.90 -1.00 1.06
N LYS A 9 5.84 -0.21 0.51
CA LYS A 9 6.81 -0.74 -0.45
C LYS A 9 7.73 -1.78 0.18
N LEU A 10 8.15 -1.56 1.43
CA LEU A 10 8.96 -2.51 2.18
C LEU A 10 8.18 -3.82 2.44
N VAL A 11 6.91 -3.74 2.85
CA VAL A 11 6.05 -4.91 3.05
C VAL A 11 5.92 -5.70 1.75
N ASN A 12 5.67 -5.03 0.62
CA ASN A 12 5.63 -5.68 -0.70
C ASN A 12 6.93 -6.42 -1.03
N GLU A 13 8.08 -5.80 -0.77
CA GLU A 13 9.37 -6.45 -0.95
C GLU A 13 9.51 -7.69 -0.05
N LYS A 14 9.03 -7.64 1.19
CA LYS A 14 9.04 -8.81 2.08
C LYS A 14 8.09 -9.91 1.60
N LEU A 15 6.91 -9.57 1.09
CA LEU A 15 6.00 -10.55 0.48
C LEU A 15 6.62 -11.23 -0.73
N LEU A 16 7.28 -10.48 -1.62
CA LEU A 16 8.01 -11.04 -2.77
C LEU A 16 9.16 -11.96 -2.33
N ASN A 17 9.85 -11.63 -1.23
CA ASN A 17 10.88 -12.50 -0.68
C ASN A 17 10.31 -13.83 -0.17
N VAL A 18 9.18 -13.81 0.54
CA VAL A 18 8.51 -15.05 1.01
C VAL A 18 8.00 -15.85 -0.19
N HIS A 19 7.39 -15.19 -1.18
CA HIS A 19 6.98 -15.84 -2.42
C HIS A 19 8.16 -16.54 -3.11
N SER A 20 9.31 -15.87 -3.23
CA SER A 20 10.52 -16.47 -3.79
C SER A 20 11.00 -17.70 -3.01
N VAL A 21 10.88 -17.68 -1.68
CA VAL A 21 11.22 -18.85 -0.85
C VAL A 21 10.22 -19.99 -1.09
N ALA A 22 8.92 -19.71 -1.17
CA ALA A 22 7.91 -20.71 -1.50
C ALA A 22 8.19 -21.36 -2.87
N SER A 23 8.46 -20.56 -3.90
CA SER A 23 8.81 -21.07 -5.23
C SER A 23 10.10 -21.90 -5.23
N LYS A 24 11.11 -21.53 -4.43
CA LYS A 24 12.37 -22.30 -4.33
C LYS A 24 12.21 -23.66 -3.63
N ASN A 25 11.18 -23.82 -2.80
CA ASN A 25 10.89 -25.07 -2.10
C ASN A 25 9.76 -25.86 -2.79
N ASP A 26 9.36 -25.46 -3.99
CA ASP A 26 8.26 -26.06 -4.76
C ASP A 26 6.92 -26.09 -4.00
N ASP A 27 6.71 -25.16 -3.07
CA ASP A 27 5.45 -24.99 -2.34
C ASP A 27 4.48 -24.12 -3.15
N VAL A 28 3.79 -24.77 -4.07
CA VAL A 28 2.86 -24.12 -5.01
C VAL A 28 1.66 -23.49 -4.27
N GLN A 29 1.20 -24.10 -3.17
CA GLN A 29 0.03 -23.60 -2.45
C GLN A 29 0.38 -22.33 -1.68
N LEU A 30 1.55 -22.28 -1.03
CA LEU A 30 2.00 -21.09 -0.34
C LEU A 30 2.28 -19.94 -1.32
N ALA A 31 2.87 -20.24 -2.49
CA ALA A 31 3.12 -19.25 -3.53
C ALA A 31 1.80 -18.61 -4.02
N ASP A 32 0.82 -19.44 -4.40
CA ASP A 32 -0.50 -18.99 -4.86
C ASP A 32 -1.25 -18.19 -3.78
N PHE A 33 -1.18 -18.62 -2.51
CA PHE A 33 -1.77 -17.90 -1.38
C PHE A 33 -1.17 -16.49 -1.22
N ILE A 34 0.14 -16.34 -1.36
CA ILE A 34 0.80 -15.03 -1.27
C ILE A 34 0.43 -14.13 -2.46
N GLU A 35 0.35 -14.68 -3.67
CA GLU A 35 -0.03 -13.94 -4.87
C GLU A 35 -1.47 -13.43 -4.81
N SER A 36 -2.41 -14.33 -4.51
CA SER A 36 -3.85 -14.06 -4.53
C SER A 36 -4.29 -13.12 -3.41
N GLU A 37 -3.90 -13.42 -2.17
CA GLU A 37 -4.41 -12.72 -0.98
C GLU A 37 -3.61 -11.48 -0.61
N PHE A 38 -2.31 -11.40 -0.94
CA PHE A 38 -1.46 -10.31 -0.45
C PHE A 38 -0.87 -9.44 -1.55
N LEU A 39 -0.25 -10.02 -2.58
CA LEU A 39 0.48 -9.21 -3.57
C LEU A 39 -0.43 -8.29 -4.40
N ASN A 40 -1.64 -8.74 -4.74
CA ASN A 40 -2.62 -7.91 -5.44
C ASN A 40 -3.08 -6.73 -4.57
N GLU A 41 -3.48 -7.00 -3.32
CA GLU A 41 -3.89 -5.97 -2.36
C GLU A 41 -2.77 -4.95 -2.11
N GLN A 42 -1.52 -5.43 -2.04
CA GLN A 42 -0.37 -4.58 -1.79
C GLN A 42 -0.12 -3.59 -2.93
N VAL A 43 -0.36 -3.97 -4.19
CA VAL A 43 -0.27 -3.06 -5.34
C VAL A 43 -1.33 -1.96 -5.24
N GLU A 44 -2.56 -2.32 -4.87
CA GLU A 44 -3.65 -1.35 -4.69
C GLU A 44 -3.38 -0.39 -3.51
N ALA A 45 -2.88 -0.92 -2.39
CA ALA A 45 -2.50 -0.12 -1.22
C ALA A 45 -1.38 0.88 -1.56
N ILE A 46 -0.31 0.44 -2.23
CA ILE A 46 0.78 1.32 -2.66
C ILE A 46 0.27 2.41 -3.60
N LYS A 47 -0.63 2.09 -4.53
CA LYS A 47 -1.24 3.08 -5.42
C LYS A 47 -2.03 4.12 -4.64
N LYS A 48 -2.93 3.68 -3.75
CA LYS A 48 -3.79 4.54 -2.92
C LYS A 48 -2.95 5.51 -2.08
N ILE A 49 -1.91 5.03 -1.39
CA ILE A 49 -1.04 5.90 -0.60
C ILE A 49 -0.18 6.81 -1.48
N SER A 50 0.24 6.36 -2.66
CA SER A 50 0.95 7.22 -3.63
C SER A 50 0.08 8.39 -4.09
N GLU A 51 -1.20 8.15 -4.35
CA GLU A 51 -2.17 9.20 -4.68
C GLU A 51 -2.34 10.19 -3.53
N TYR A 52 -2.41 9.72 -2.29
CA TYR A 52 -2.45 10.58 -1.09
C TYR A 52 -1.20 11.45 -0.96
N VAL A 53 -0.01 10.88 -1.17
CA VAL A 53 1.25 11.65 -1.18
C VAL A 53 1.23 12.72 -2.27
N ALA A 54 0.79 12.39 -3.48
CA ALA A 54 0.71 13.35 -4.59
C ALA A 54 -0.27 14.50 -4.29
N GLN A 55 -1.45 14.18 -3.74
CA GLN A 55 -2.45 15.18 -3.35
C GLN A 55 -1.93 16.12 -2.26
N LEU A 56 -1.33 15.57 -1.20
CA LEU A 56 -0.75 16.37 -0.12
C LEU A 56 0.38 17.29 -0.59
N ARG A 57 1.25 16.80 -1.51
CA ARG A 57 2.30 17.62 -2.13
C ARG A 57 1.73 18.76 -2.98
N ARG A 58 0.63 18.51 -3.68
CA ARG A 58 -0.05 19.52 -4.52
C ARG A 58 -0.77 20.59 -3.69
N LEU A 59 -1.44 20.17 -2.62
CA LEU A 59 -2.27 21.05 -1.77
C LEU A 59 -1.43 21.91 -0.81
N GLY A 60 -0.24 21.43 -0.43
CA GLY A 60 0.61 22.12 0.53
C GLY A 60 0.07 22.06 1.97
N LYS A 61 0.70 22.81 2.86
CA LYS A 61 0.39 22.83 4.30
C LYS A 61 -0.79 23.76 4.62
N GLY A 62 -1.40 23.58 5.78
CA GLY A 62 -2.48 24.42 6.29
C GLY A 62 -3.85 23.96 5.78
N HIS A 63 -4.62 24.87 5.20
CA HIS A 63 -6.01 24.59 4.77
C HIS A 63 -6.12 23.41 3.80
N GLY A 64 -5.18 23.27 2.86
CA GLY A 64 -5.16 22.15 1.91
C GLY A 64 -5.02 20.79 2.60
N THR A 65 -4.19 20.70 3.64
CA THR A 65 -4.06 19.48 4.45
C THR A 65 -5.32 19.20 5.27
N TRP A 66 -5.93 20.23 5.86
CA TRP A 66 -7.18 20.07 6.61
C TRP A 66 -8.32 19.56 5.73
N HIS A 67 -8.49 20.10 4.52
CA HIS A 67 -9.53 19.65 3.60
C HIS A 67 -9.29 18.21 3.12
N PHE A 68 -8.03 17.83 2.89
CA PHE A 68 -7.67 16.46 2.58
C PHE A 68 -8.00 15.50 3.74
N ASP A 69 -7.74 15.92 4.98
CA ASP A 69 -8.07 15.16 6.18
C ASP A 69 -9.59 14.96 6.36
N GLN A 70 -10.41 16.00 6.09
CA GLN A 70 -11.86 15.86 6.11
C GLN A 70 -12.36 14.83 5.07
N GLY A 71 -11.82 14.87 3.85
CA GLY A 71 -12.18 13.88 2.82
C GLY A 71 -11.80 12.45 3.21
N LEU A 72 -10.69 12.26 3.93
CA LEU A 72 -10.31 10.96 4.50
C LEU A 72 -11.31 10.49 5.58
N LEU A 73 -11.75 11.40 6.45
CA LEU A 73 -12.70 11.08 7.51
C LEU A 73 -14.07 10.64 6.95
N GLU A 74 -14.55 11.33 5.92
CA GLU A 74 -15.80 10.97 5.23
C GLU A 74 -15.69 9.62 4.52
N ALA A 75 -14.58 9.37 3.83
CA ALA A 75 -14.33 8.09 3.15
C ALA A 75 -14.17 6.91 4.13
N ALA A 76 -13.81 7.15 5.39
CA ALA A 76 -13.73 6.13 6.43
C ALA A 76 -15.08 5.86 7.13
N ALA A 77 -16.04 6.78 7.01
CA ALA A 77 -17.37 6.65 7.59
C ALA A 77 -18.41 6.01 6.65
N ALA A 78 -18.07 5.87 5.37
CA ALA A 78 -18.86 5.20 4.33
C ALA A 78 -18.46 3.74 4.17
#